data_AF-A0A2T6KI72-F1
#
_entry.id   AF-A0A2T6KI72-F1
#
_cell.length_a   1.000
_cell.length_b   1.000
_cell.length_c   1.000
_cell.angle_alpha   90.00
_cell.angle_beta   90.00
_cell.angle_gamma   90.00
#
_symmetry.space_group_name_H-M   'P 1'
#
loop_
_entity.id
_entity.type
_entity.pdbx_description
1 polymer ?
#
loop_
_entity_poly.entity_id
_entity_poly.type
_entity_poly.pdbx_seq_one_letter_code
_entity_poly.pdbx_strand_id
1 'polypeptide(L)'
;MTVPVRNRTDEIGKVAHAIERFKASLKHNQVLMHERDDLNRNLERKVEERTSELAIERERLARAQADAARKRHEMTAQLRAEFGDVIRAASAGDFTQRVDVAYADENLQSLASDINQFVIQVDQSVSAIGQTMHDLADGTLDVSLEHEFSGAFADFMTLVQDTGRKIGEQSNQLSHIALHDALTDLPNRRFFEDRIAAYTRLLSMGPMPWGLLTKSTISFSVSPPGF
;
A
#
# COMPACT_ATOMS: atom_id res chain seq x y z
N MET A 1 62.66 -42.38 72.11
CA MET A 1 63.99 -41.85 72.50
C MET A 1 64.05 -40.41 72.05
N THR A 2 63.78 -39.48 72.98
CA THR A 2 63.58 -38.05 72.69
C THR A 2 64.92 -37.34 72.73
N VAL A 3 65.45 -36.94 71.59
CA VAL A 3 66.72 -36.21 71.50
C VAL A 3 66.44 -34.71 71.73
N PRO A 4 67.10 -34.03 72.69
CA PRO A 4 66.84 -32.62 73.00
C PRO A 4 67.57 -31.71 72.01
N VAL A 5 67.05 -31.58 70.78
CA VAL A 5 67.65 -30.73 69.72
C VAL A 5 67.06 -29.32 69.70
N ARG A 6 66.02 -29.07 70.51
CA ARG A 6 65.17 -27.86 70.42
C ARG A 6 65.89 -26.54 70.76
N ASN A 7 67.15 -26.58 71.19
CA ASN A 7 67.91 -25.38 71.55
C ASN A 7 69.42 -25.44 71.19
N ARG A 8 69.79 -26.21 70.16
CA ARG A 8 71.18 -26.32 69.67
C ARG A 8 71.46 -25.28 68.58
N THR A 9 72.48 -24.44 68.76
CA THR A 9 72.87 -23.35 67.83
C THR A 9 74.01 -23.71 66.87
N ASP A 10 74.51 -24.94 66.95
CA ASP A 10 75.56 -25.48 66.08
C ASP A 10 75.01 -25.93 64.71
N GLU A 11 75.90 -26.32 63.80
CA GLU A 11 75.58 -26.62 62.39
C GLU A 11 74.56 -27.75 62.24
N ILE A 12 74.62 -28.76 63.10
CA ILE A 12 73.66 -29.87 63.14
C ILE A 12 72.30 -29.38 63.68
N GLY A 13 72.27 -28.46 64.64
CA GLY A 13 71.05 -27.79 65.10
C GLY A 13 70.35 -27.00 63.99
N LYS A 14 71.12 -26.27 63.16
CA LYS A 14 70.61 -25.54 61.98
C LYS A 14 70.02 -26.50 60.92
N VAL A 15 70.70 -27.60 60.64
CA VAL A 15 70.22 -28.64 59.71
C VAL A 15 68.93 -29.28 60.23
N ALA A 16 68.86 -29.62 61.52
CA ALA A 16 67.64 -30.15 62.13
C ALA A 16 66.46 -29.18 62.02
N HIS A 17 66.68 -27.88 62.24
CA HIS A 17 65.65 -26.85 62.07
C HIS A 17 65.23 -26.66 60.59
N ALA A 18 66.16 -26.78 59.65
CA ALA A 18 65.85 -26.73 58.22
C ALA A 18 65.01 -27.94 57.78
N ILE A 19 65.35 -29.14 58.25
CA ILE A 19 64.59 -30.37 57.97
C ILE A 19 63.18 -30.31 58.60
N GLU A 20 63.04 -29.83 59.83
CA GLU A 20 61.73 -29.66 60.46
C GLU A 20 60.86 -28.61 59.74
N ARG A 21 61.45 -27.47 59.33
CA ARG A 21 60.74 -26.48 58.50
C ARG A 21 60.35 -27.05 57.13
N PHE A 22 61.22 -27.83 56.51
CA PHE A 22 60.94 -28.49 55.23
C PHE A 22 59.83 -29.53 55.36
N LYS A 23 59.87 -30.38 56.39
CA LYS A 23 58.81 -31.35 56.71
C LYS A 23 57.47 -30.66 56.98
N ALA A 24 57.48 -29.55 57.72
CA ALA A 24 56.29 -28.73 57.94
C ALA A 24 55.75 -28.14 56.62
N SER A 25 56.65 -27.67 55.74
CA SER A 25 56.29 -27.17 54.41
C SER A 25 55.73 -28.26 53.50
N LEU A 26 56.30 -29.46 53.49
CA LEU A 26 55.76 -30.60 52.72
C LEU A 26 54.35 -30.97 53.19
N LYS A 27 54.11 -31.01 54.52
CA LYS A 27 52.79 -31.28 55.07
C LYS A 27 51.79 -30.18 54.71
N HIS A 28 52.20 -28.92 54.75
CA HIS A 28 51.37 -27.78 54.36
C HIS A 28 51.04 -27.81 52.86
N ASN A 29 52.03 -28.06 52.00
CA ASN A 29 51.84 -28.21 50.56
C ASN A 29 50.93 -29.40 50.22
N GLN A 30 51.03 -30.52 50.95
CA GLN A 30 50.13 -31.67 50.76
C GLN A 30 48.67 -31.30 51.05
N VAL A 31 48.41 -30.54 52.12
CA VAL A 31 47.05 -30.06 52.44
C VAL A 31 46.54 -29.12 51.33
N LEU A 32 47.38 -28.18 50.88
CA LEU A 32 47.03 -27.28 49.77
C LEU A 32 46.74 -28.03 48.47
N MET A 33 47.48 -29.11 48.17
CA MET A 33 47.22 -29.94 47.00
C MET A 33 45.85 -30.60 47.07
N HIS A 34 45.46 -31.14 48.23
CA HIS A 34 44.14 -31.74 48.42
C HIS A 34 43.01 -30.69 48.30
N GLU A 35 43.17 -29.51 48.89
CA GLU A 35 42.20 -28.42 48.77
C GLU A 35 42.03 -27.95 47.32
N ARG A 36 43.15 -27.86 46.57
CA ARG A 36 43.12 -27.54 45.14
C ARG A 36 42.42 -28.62 44.31
N ASP A 37 42.65 -29.89 44.62
CA ASP A 37 41.97 -31.01 43.94
C ASP A 37 40.46 -30.98 44.21
N ASP A 38 40.03 -30.72 45.44
CA ASP A 38 38.61 -30.58 45.81
C ASP A 38 37.97 -29.38 45.11
N LEU A 39 38.66 -28.24 45.11
CA LEU A 39 38.20 -27.03 44.44
C LEU A 39 38.07 -27.26 42.93
N ASN A 40 39.07 -27.89 42.30
CA ASN A 40 39.03 -28.21 40.87
C ASN A 40 37.85 -29.12 40.53
N ARG A 41 37.62 -30.20 41.30
CA ARG A 41 36.46 -31.09 41.09
C ARG A 41 35.13 -30.33 41.17
N ASN A 42 35.01 -29.42 42.15
CA ASN A 42 33.80 -28.64 42.32
C ASN A 42 33.59 -27.63 41.18
N LEU A 43 34.68 -27.00 40.71
CA LEU A 43 34.67 -26.12 39.56
C LEU A 43 34.28 -26.86 38.28
N GLU A 44 34.87 -28.04 38.03
CA GLU A 44 34.54 -28.90 36.89
C GLU A 44 33.06 -29.26 36.87
N ARG A 45 32.52 -29.73 38.01
CA ARG A 45 31.07 -30.00 38.15
C ARG A 45 30.23 -28.77 37.83
N LYS A 46 30.62 -27.60 38.35
CA LYS A 46 29.87 -26.35 38.12
C LYS A 46 29.95 -25.89 36.66
N VAL A 47 31.09 -26.09 35.99
CA VAL A 47 31.24 -25.83 34.56
C VAL A 47 30.34 -26.77 33.76
N GLU A 48 30.31 -28.05 34.08
CA GLU A 48 29.45 -29.04 33.41
C GLU A 48 27.96 -28.69 33.57
N GLU A 49 27.53 -28.38 34.80
CA GLU A 49 26.15 -27.95 35.09
C GLU A 49 25.78 -26.70 34.27
N ARG A 50 26.63 -25.67 34.30
CA ARG A 50 26.38 -24.42 33.57
C ARG A 50 26.43 -24.59 32.05
N THR A 51 27.29 -25.46 31.54
CA THR A 51 27.37 -25.73 30.10
C THR A 51 26.15 -26.49 29.62
N SER A 52 25.66 -27.48 30.38
CA SER A 52 24.40 -28.16 30.09
C SER A 52 23.19 -27.21 30.14
N GLU A 53 23.10 -26.35 31.17
CA GLU A 53 22.05 -25.33 31.26
C GLU A 53 22.05 -24.38 30.05
N LEU A 54 23.23 -23.88 29.68
CA LEU A 54 23.37 -22.98 28.53
C LEU A 54 23.06 -23.67 27.20
N ALA A 55 23.34 -24.97 27.06
CA ALA A 55 23.01 -25.72 25.86
C ALA A 55 21.49 -25.83 25.66
N ILE A 56 20.75 -26.16 26.73
CA ILE A 56 19.29 -26.24 26.71
C ILE A 56 18.67 -24.87 26.38
N GLU A 57 19.16 -23.80 27.02
CA GLU A 57 18.63 -22.46 26.77
C GLU A 57 18.93 -21.98 25.34
N ARG A 58 20.13 -22.23 24.83
CA ARG A 58 20.49 -21.91 23.44
C ARG A 58 19.60 -22.64 22.45
N GLU A 59 19.31 -23.92 22.69
CA GLU A 59 18.41 -24.68 21.84
C GLU A 59 16.98 -24.13 21.89
N ARG A 60 16.49 -23.78 23.08
CA ARG A 60 15.18 -23.15 23.24
C ARG A 60 15.08 -21.83 22.48
N LEU A 61 16.08 -20.97 22.62
CA LEU A 61 16.15 -19.69 21.91
C LEU A 61 16.24 -19.91 20.39
N ALA A 62 17.06 -20.86 19.93
CA ALA A 62 17.17 -21.19 18.50
C ALA A 62 15.83 -21.69 17.92
N ARG A 63 15.12 -22.57 18.64
CA ARG A 63 13.79 -23.04 18.24
C ARG A 63 12.78 -21.90 18.18
N ALA A 64 12.71 -21.08 19.24
CA ALA A 64 11.80 -19.92 19.27
C ALA A 64 12.09 -18.91 18.15
N GLN A 65 13.38 -18.66 17.84
CA GLN A 65 13.79 -17.81 16.73
C GLN A 65 13.44 -18.40 15.37
N ALA A 66 13.64 -19.71 15.18
CA ALA A 66 13.27 -20.40 13.96
C ALA A 66 11.75 -20.37 13.73
N ASP A 67 10.96 -20.61 14.77
CA ASP A 67 9.49 -20.55 14.70
C ASP A 67 9.02 -19.12 14.39
N ALA A 68 9.61 -18.12 15.04
CA ALA A 68 9.32 -16.71 14.77
C ALA A 68 9.71 -16.33 13.33
N ALA A 69 10.84 -16.83 12.81
CA ALA A 69 11.26 -16.60 11.44
C ALA A 69 10.29 -17.25 10.44
N ARG A 70 9.86 -18.50 10.68
CA ARG A 70 8.87 -19.19 9.84
C ARG A 70 7.56 -18.44 9.79
N LYS A 71 7.00 -18.04 10.94
CA LYS A 71 5.76 -17.25 11.00
C LYS A 71 5.88 -15.93 10.24
N ARG A 72 7.01 -15.22 10.38
CA ARG A 72 7.28 -14.00 9.61
C ARG A 72 7.33 -14.27 8.10
N HIS A 73 7.98 -15.35 7.68
CA HIS A 73 8.05 -15.74 6.27
C HIS A 73 6.68 -16.11 5.70
N GLU A 74 5.89 -16.90 6.41
CA GLU A 74 4.52 -17.28 6.02
C GLU A 74 3.65 -16.03 5.88
N MET A 75 3.65 -15.16 6.88
CA MET A 75 2.92 -13.88 6.85
C MET A 75 3.36 -13.00 5.67
N THR A 76 4.68 -12.89 5.43
CA THR A 76 5.22 -12.10 4.30
C THR A 76 4.82 -12.70 2.95
N ALA A 77 4.80 -14.03 2.84
CA ALA A 77 4.40 -14.71 1.61
C ALA A 77 2.91 -14.52 1.32
N GLN A 78 2.06 -14.64 2.35
CA GLN A 78 0.63 -14.39 2.24
C GLN A 78 0.36 -12.94 1.80
N LEU A 79 0.98 -11.95 2.44
CA LEU A 79 0.86 -10.54 2.05
C LEU A 79 1.22 -10.31 0.58
N ARG A 80 2.32 -10.89 0.10
CA ARG A 80 2.75 -10.76 -1.31
C ARG A 80 1.78 -11.41 -2.28
N ALA A 81 1.14 -12.51 -1.90
CA ALA A 81 0.16 -13.18 -2.73
C ALA A 81 -1.09 -12.31 -2.87
N GLU A 82 -1.71 -11.94 -1.74
CA GLU A 82 -2.96 -11.17 -1.68
C GLU A 82 -2.83 -9.79 -2.34
N PHE A 83 -1.80 -9.02 -1.97
CA PHE A 83 -1.54 -7.73 -2.63
C PHE A 83 -1.17 -7.90 -4.10
N GLY A 84 -0.46 -8.98 -4.41
CA GLY A 84 -0.09 -9.32 -5.78
C GLY A 84 -1.30 -9.57 -6.66
N ASP A 85 -2.33 -10.25 -6.16
CA ASP A 85 -3.56 -10.53 -6.92
C ASP A 85 -4.33 -9.25 -7.22
N VAL A 86 -4.51 -8.38 -6.23
CA VAL A 86 -5.18 -7.07 -6.43
C VAL A 86 -4.42 -6.21 -7.42
N ILE A 87 -3.08 -6.12 -7.31
CA ILE A 87 -2.27 -5.32 -8.23
C ILE A 87 -2.27 -5.91 -9.65
N ARG A 88 -2.23 -7.25 -9.78
CA ARG A 88 -2.33 -7.93 -11.09
C ARG A 88 -3.68 -7.64 -11.74
N ALA A 89 -4.77 -7.72 -10.99
CA ALA A 89 -6.11 -7.40 -11.47
C ALA A 89 -6.21 -5.93 -11.90
N ALA A 90 -5.73 -5.00 -11.06
CA ALA A 90 -5.70 -3.57 -11.38
C ALA A 90 -4.86 -3.26 -12.62
N SER A 91 -3.73 -3.96 -12.79
CA SER A 91 -2.88 -3.84 -13.99
C SER A 91 -3.57 -4.37 -15.26
N ALA A 92 -4.52 -5.30 -15.12
CA ALA A 92 -5.37 -5.78 -16.21
C ALA A 92 -6.65 -4.91 -16.41
N GLY A 93 -6.83 -3.85 -15.62
CA GLY A 93 -8.00 -2.97 -15.67
C GLY A 93 -9.19 -3.43 -14.83
N ASP A 94 -9.06 -4.50 -14.04
CA ASP A 94 -10.06 -4.91 -13.06
C ASP A 94 -9.76 -4.23 -11.71
N PHE A 95 -10.43 -3.11 -11.46
CA PHE A 95 -10.38 -2.39 -10.19
C PHE A 95 -11.47 -2.81 -9.21
N THR A 96 -12.10 -3.98 -9.37
CA THR A 96 -13.10 -4.50 -8.43
C THR A 96 -12.51 -5.36 -7.31
N GLN A 97 -11.29 -5.89 -7.51
CA GLN A 97 -10.59 -6.71 -6.53
C GLN A 97 -10.14 -5.90 -5.31
N ARG A 98 -10.23 -6.50 -4.12
CA ARG A 98 -9.86 -5.87 -2.85
C ARG A 98 -9.07 -6.85 -2.00
N VAL A 99 -8.29 -6.31 -1.08
CA VAL A 99 -7.67 -7.11 -0.01
C VAL A 99 -8.73 -7.33 1.08
N ASP A 100 -9.19 -8.58 1.23
CA ASP A 100 -10.26 -8.97 2.18
C ASP A 100 -9.72 -9.63 3.48
N VAL A 101 -8.40 -9.57 3.68
CA VAL A 101 -7.76 -10.17 4.86
C VAL A 101 -7.65 -9.14 5.97
N ALA A 102 -8.18 -9.48 7.15
CA ALA A 102 -7.96 -8.73 8.38
C ALA A 102 -6.59 -9.12 9.00
N TYR A 103 -5.74 -8.13 9.23
CA TYR A 103 -4.43 -8.33 9.84
C TYR A 103 -4.43 -7.93 11.31
N ALA A 104 -3.77 -8.73 12.14
CA ALA A 104 -3.57 -8.41 13.56
C ALA A 104 -2.51 -7.31 13.77
N ASP A 105 -1.63 -7.09 12.80
CA ASP A 105 -0.63 -6.03 12.81
C ASP A 105 -1.24 -4.76 12.21
N GLU A 106 -1.23 -3.67 12.98
CA GLU A 106 -1.80 -2.38 12.59
C GLU A 106 -1.14 -1.79 11.34
N ASN A 107 0.17 -1.98 11.16
CA ASN A 107 0.87 -1.47 9.98
C ASN A 107 0.43 -2.20 8.72
N LEU A 108 0.23 -3.53 8.82
CA LEU A 108 -0.28 -4.33 7.70
C LEU A 108 -1.74 -4.00 7.39
N GLN A 109 -2.55 -3.79 8.41
CA GLN A 109 -3.96 -3.39 8.24
C GLN A 109 -4.07 -2.00 7.59
N SER A 110 -3.23 -1.04 8.00
CA SER A 110 -3.15 0.27 7.36
C SER A 110 -2.77 0.14 5.89
N LEU A 111 -1.72 -0.64 5.58
CA LEU A 111 -1.27 -0.85 4.21
C LEU A 111 -2.36 -1.48 3.32
N ALA A 112 -3.11 -2.46 3.84
CA ALA A 112 -4.24 -3.06 3.12
C ALA A 112 -5.36 -2.04 2.86
N SER A 113 -5.65 -1.18 3.85
CA SER A 113 -6.62 -0.09 3.71
C SER A 113 -6.17 0.94 2.66
N ASP A 114 -4.90 1.33 2.68
CA ASP A 114 -4.33 2.30 1.75
C ASP A 114 -4.39 1.79 0.30
N ILE A 115 -4.06 0.51 0.09
CA ILE A 115 -4.17 -0.14 -1.22
C ILE A 115 -5.63 -0.17 -1.69
N ASN A 116 -6.56 -0.58 -0.82
CA ASN A 116 -7.98 -0.63 -1.17
C ASN A 116 -8.52 0.76 -1.51
N GLN A 117 -8.17 1.79 -0.74
CA GLN A 117 -8.57 3.17 -1.01
C GLN A 117 -7.99 3.68 -2.33
N PHE A 118 -6.73 3.37 -2.61
CA PHE A 118 -6.09 3.73 -3.88
C PHE A 118 -6.81 3.10 -5.07
N VAL A 119 -7.11 1.80 -5.02
CA VAL A 119 -7.83 1.10 -6.10
C VAL A 119 -9.23 1.69 -6.29
N ILE A 120 -9.95 2.03 -5.21
CA ILE A 120 -11.26 2.69 -5.29
C ILE A 120 -11.16 4.05 -5.99
N GLN A 121 -10.16 4.87 -5.66
CA GLN A 121 -10.00 6.19 -6.28
C GLN A 121 -9.68 6.09 -7.76
N VAL A 122 -8.85 5.11 -8.16
CA VAL A 122 -8.54 4.86 -9.57
C VAL A 122 -9.79 4.38 -10.31
N ASP A 123 -10.54 3.44 -9.76
CA ASP A 123 -11.79 2.92 -10.34
C ASP A 123 -12.81 4.04 -10.59
N GLN A 124 -13.04 4.90 -9.59
CA GLN A 124 -13.93 6.05 -9.68
C GLN A 124 -13.47 7.03 -10.76
N SER A 125 -12.16 7.31 -10.82
CA SER A 125 -11.60 8.24 -11.80
C SER A 125 -11.73 7.72 -13.23
N VAL A 126 -11.40 6.45 -13.46
CA VAL A 126 -11.51 5.81 -14.78
C VAL A 126 -12.97 5.71 -15.22
N SER A 127 -13.87 5.35 -14.31
CA SER A 127 -15.31 5.26 -14.58
C SER A 127 -15.90 6.62 -14.94
N ALA A 128 -15.56 7.67 -14.18
CA ALA A 128 -16.01 9.03 -14.47
C ALA A 128 -15.51 9.54 -15.83
N ILE A 129 -14.22 9.31 -16.14
CA ILE A 129 -13.65 9.60 -17.45
C ILE A 129 -14.42 8.88 -18.56
N GLY A 130 -14.67 7.57 -18.38
CA GLY A 130 -15.39 6.74 -19.34
C GLY A 130 -16.79 7.27 -19.60
N GLN A 131 -17.51 7.66 -18.55
CA GLN A 131 -18.85 8.24 -18.67
C GLN A 131 -18.81 9.57 -19.43
N THR A 132 -17.89 10.48 -19.06
CA THR A 132 -17.74 11.76 -19.76
C THR A 132 -17.42 11.57 -21.25
N MET A 133 -16.58 10.59 -21.60
CA MET A 133 -16.27 10.28 -22.99
C MET A 133 -17.47 9.71 -23.74
N HIS A 134 -18.30 8.92 -23.07
CA HIS A 134 -19.55 8.42 -23.63
C HIS A 134 -20.53 9.56 -23.91
N ASP A 135 -20.72 10.45 -22.94
CA ASP A 135 -21.58 11.64 -23.07
C ASP A 135 -21.11 12.54 -24.24
N LEU A 136 -19.79 12.74 -24.34
CA LEU A 136 -19.17 13.48 -25.44
C LEU A 136 -19.42 12.81 -26.81
N ALA A 137 -19.33 11.48 -26.88
CA ALA A 137 -19.60 10.72 -28.10
C ALA A 137 -21.08 10.78 -28.52
N ASP A 138 -21.99 10.82 -27.56
CA ASP A 138 -23.44 10.98 -27.78
C ASP A 138 -23.83 12.43 -28.12
N GLY A 139 -22.87 13.36 -28.14
CA GLY A 139 -23.08 14.76 -28.51
C GLY A 139 -23.52 15.65 -27.36
N THR A 140 -23.42 15.17 -26.11
CA THR A 140 -23.59 16.00 -24.91
C THR A 140 -22.26 16.68 -24.61
N LEU A 141 -22.18 17.98 -24.92
CA LEU A 141 -20.93 18.75 -24.86
C LEU A 141 -20.80 19.59 -23.58
N ASP A 142 -21.88 19.68 -22.79
CA ASP A 142 -21.90 20.32 -21.48
C ASP A 142 -21.68 19.23 -20.42
N VAL A 143 -20.41 19.04 -20.04
CA VAL A 143 -20.04 18.03 -19.04
C VAL A 143 -19.60 18.72 -17.76
N SER A 144 -20.42 18.56 -16.72
CA SER A 144 -20.09 18.98 -15.36
C SER A 144 -19.41 17.84 -14.60
N LEU A 145 -18.34 18.14 -13.90
CA LEU A 145 -17.65 17.18 -13.04
C LEU A 145 -18.29 17.21 -11.65
N GLU A 146 -19.00 16.15 -11.30
CA GLU A 146 -19.55 15.99 -9.94
C GLU A 146 -18.46 15.67 -8.89
N HIS A 147 -17.28 15.23 -9.34
CA HIS A 147 -16.21 14.76 -8.46
C HIS A 147 -15.00 15.69 -8.49
N GLU A 148 -14.45 15.97 -7.30
CA GLU A 148 -13.23 16.74 -7.14
C GLU A 148 -12.01 15.84 -7.42
N PHE A 149 -11.52 15.89 -8.66
CA PHE A 149 -10.29 15.20 -9.03
C PHE A 149 -9.06 16.01 -8.59
N SER A 150 -7.96 15.32 -8.31
CA SER A 150 -6.68 15.94 -7.92
C SER A 150 -5.53 15.47 -8.81
N GLY A 151 -4.53 16.34 -9.00
CA GLY A 151 -3.31 16.04 -9.75
C GLY A 151 -3.58 15.66 -11.21
N ALA A 152 -2.93 14.60 -11.70
CA ALA A 152 -3.01 14.18 -13.10
C ALA A 152 -4.45 13.88 -13.58
N PHE A 153 -5.32 13.38 -12.69
CA PHE A 153 -6.72 13.16 -13.04
C PHE A 153 -7.48 14.48 -13.25
N ALA A 154 -7.20 15.50 -12.45
CA ALA A 154 -7.79 16.83 -12.62
C ALA A 154 -7.37 17.49 -13.94
N ASP A 155 -6.06 17.39 -14.27
CA ASP A 155 -5.51 17.89 -15.52
C ASP A 155 -6.16 17.18 -16.72
N PHE A 156 -6.33 15.86 -16.62
CA PHE A 156 -6.97 15.08 -17.66
C PHE A 156 -8.45 15.47 -17.83
N MET A 157 -9.23 15.56 -16.75
CA MET A 157 -10.63 15.98 -16.85
C MET A 157 -10.78 17.39 -17.42
N THR A 158 -9.90 18.32 -17.06
CA THR A 158 -9.85 19.67 -17.63
C THR A 158 -9.63 19.60 -19.14
N LEU A 159 -8.68 18.78 -19.60
CA LEU A 159 -8.41 18.57 -21.02
C LEU A 159 -9.63 18.00 -21.77
N VAL A 160 -10.35 17.07 -21.15
CA VAL A 160 -11.58 16.48 -21.71
C VAL A 160 -12.66 17.55 -21.88
N GLN A 161 -12.91 18.36 -20.85
CA GLN A 161 -13.88 19.45 -20.89
C GLN A 161 -13.53 20.50 -21.95
N ASP A 162 -12.26 20.90 -22.03
CA ASP A 162 -11.79 21.83 -23.05
C ASP A 162 -11.98 21.28 -24.46
N THR A 163 -11.79 19.96 -24.63
CA THR A 163 -12.02 19.29 -25.92
C THR A 163 -13.50 19.29 -26.27
N GLY A 164 -14.39 18.94 -25.33
CA GLY A 164 -15.84 18.98 -25.53
C GLY A 164 -16.34 20.37 -25.89
N ARG A 165 -15.87 21.40 -25.17
CA ARG A 165 -16.18 22.80 -25.45
C ARG A 165 -15.73 23.21 -26.86
N LYS A 166 -14.50 22.88 -27.27
CA LYS A 166 -14.00 23.19 -28.61
C LYS A 166 -14.82 22.50 -29.71
N ILE A 167 -15.20 21.24 -29.51
CA ILE A 167 -16.07 20.53 -30.46
C ILE A 167 -17.44 21.23 -30.53
N GLY A 168 -17.98 21.67 -29.40
CA GLY A 168 -19.25 22.41 -29.36
C GLY A 168 -19.19 23.75 -30.07
N GLU A 169 -18.13 24.51 -29.84
CA GLU A 169 -17.86 25.76 -30.55
C GLU A 169 -17.77 25.54 -32.06
N GLN A 170 -17.02 24.53 -32.50
CA GLN A 170 -16.88 24.17 -33.92
C GLN A 170 -18.20 23.72 -34.54
N SER A 171 -18.98 22.88 -33.84
CA SER A 171 -20.29 22.41 -34.31
C SER A 171 -21.29 23.56 -34.44
N ASN A 172 -21.30 24.48 -33.46
CA ASN A 172 -22.12 25.68 -33.51
C ASN A 172 -21.69 26.61 -34.66
N GLN A 173 -20.38 26.77 -34.88
CA GLN A 173 -19.86 27.57 -35.99
C GLN A 173 -20.24 26.97 -37.36
N LEU A 174 -20.12 25.65 -37.53
CA LEU A 174 -20.54 24.96 -38.75
C LEU A 174 -22.04 25.07 -38.96
N SER A 175 -22.85 24.92 -37.90
CA SER A 175 -24.30 25.09 -37.96
C SER A 175 -24.66 26.52 -38.37
N HIS A 176 -23.98 27.52 -37.80
CA HIS A 176 -24.15 28.91 -38.16
C HIS A 176 -23.84 29.15 -39.65
N ILE A 177 -22.71 28.66 -40.17
CA ILE A 177 -22.34 28.78 -41.60
C ILE A 177 -23.30 27.99 -42.51
N ALA A 178 -23.79 26.84 -42.05
CA ALA A 178 -24.74 26.04 -42.83
C ALA A 178 -26.11 26.74 -42.92
N LEU A 179 -26.54 27.42 -41.85
CA LEU A 179 -27.82 28.12 -41.76
C LEU A 179 -27.77 29.56 -42.27
N HIS A 180 -26.62 30.22 -42.27
CA HIS A 180 -26.42 31.59 -42.72
C HIS A 180 -25.29 31.64 -43.76
N ASP A 181 -25.58 32.23 -44.92
CA ASP A 181 -24.60 32.40 -46.00
C ASP A 181 -23.48 33.37 -45.56
N ALA A 182 -22.24 32.87 -45.56
CA ALA A 182 -21.10 33.48 -44.89
C ALA A 182 -20.70 34.88 -45.40
N LEU A 183 -21.23 35.30 -46.55
CA LEU A 183 -20.94 36.58 -47.19
C LEU A 183 -22.10 37.58 -47.12
N THR A 184 -23.30 37.14 -46.75
CA THR A 184 -24.52 37.97 -46.85
C THR A 184 -25.29 38.12 -45.54
N ASP A 185 -24.94 37.35 -44.50
CA ASP A 185 -25.67 37.28 -43.22
C ASP A 185 -27.15 36.83 -43.36
N LEU A 186 -27.53 36.42 -44.58
CA LEU A 186 -28.86 35.93 -44.91
C LEU A 186 -28.97 34.42 -44.66
N PRO A 187 -30.18 33.90 -44.39
CA PRO A 187 -30.38 32.47 -44.26
C PRO A 187 -29.97 31.72 -45.53
N ASN A 188 -29.27 30.59 -45.39
CA ASN A 188 -28.83 29.76 -46.51
C ASN A 188 -30.04 29.20 -47.25
N ARG A 189 -30.23 29.72 -48.48
CA ARG A 189 -31.41 29.49 -49.31
C ARG A 189 -31.73 27.99 -49.51
N ARG A 190 -30.71 27.14 -49.70
CA ARG A 190 -30.92 25.71 -49.96
C ARG A 190 -31.49 24.97 -48.75
N PHE A 191 -30.94 25.22 -47.56
CA PHE A 191 -31.45 24.65 -46.31
C PHE A 191 -32.82 25.22 -45.93
N PHE A 192 -33.06 26.49 -46.22
CA PHE A 192 -34.35 27.14 -45.98
C PHE A 192 -35.46 26.55 -46.86
N GLU A 193 -35.18 26.34 -48.16
CA GLU A 193 -36.10 25.69 -49.11
C GLU A 193 -36.41 24.24 -48.70
N ASP A 194 -35.42 23.45 -48.27
CA ASP A 194 -35.63 22.08 -47.77
C ASP A 194 -36.50 22.05 -46.50
N ARG A 195 -36.30 22.99 -45.55
CA ARG A 195 -37.16 23.11 -44.36
C ARG A 195 -38.60 23.49 -44.73
N ILE A 196 -38.78 24.45 -45.63
CA ILE A 196 -40.13 24.84 -46.08
C ILE A 196 -40.81 23.63 -46.72
N ALA A 197 -40.13 22.90 -47.60
CA ALA A 197 -40.68 21.71 -48.24
C ALA A 197 -41.08 20.62 -47.22
N ALA A 198 -40.30 20.44 -46.16
CA ALA A 198 -40.65 19.54 -45.05
C ALA A 198 -41.91 20.00 -44.30
N TYR A 199 -42.04 21.28 -43.95
CA TYR A 199 -43.25 21.82 -43.33
C TYR A 199 -44.46 21.73 -44.26
N THR A 200 -44.29 22.00 -45.55
CA THR A 200 -45.36 21.87 -46.54
C THR A 200 -45.81 20.42 -46.70
N ARG A 201 -44.91 19.43 -46.59
CA ARG A 201 -45.29 18.01 -46.50
C ARG A 201 -46.09 17.71 -45.24
N LEU A 202 -45.67 18.24 -44.10
CA LEU A 202 -46.33 18.03 -42.80
C LEU A 202 -47.73 18.67 -42.77
N LEU A 203 -47.91 19.81 -43.42
CA LEU A 203 -49.19 20.52 -43.56
C LEU A 203 -50.09 19.97 -44.68
N SER A 204 -49.53 19.27 -45.68
CA SER A 204 -50.30 18.62 -46.74
C SER A 204 -50.74 17.19 -46.39
N MET A 205 -50.22 16.61 -45.32
CA MET A 205 -50.88 15.53 -44.60
C MET A 205 -52.11 16.13 -43.91
N GLY A 206 -53.31 15.75 -44.35
CA GLY A 206 -54.58 16.37 -43.96
C GLY A 206 -54.82 16.51 -42.44
N PRO A 207 -55.84 17.28 -42.03
CA PRO A 207 -56.01 17.73 -40.65
C PRO A 207 -56.04 16.55 -39.68
N MET A 208 -55.06 16.51 -38.76
CA MET A 208 -55.12 15.67 -37.56
C MET A 208 -56.40 16.01 -36.78
N PRO A 209 -57.11 15.02 -36.23
CA PRO A 209 -58.32 15.26 -35.43
C PRO A 209 -57.98 16.11 -34.21
N TRP A 210 -58.73 17.20 -34.01
CA TRP A 210 -58.56 18.23 -32.98
C TRP A 210 -58.79 17.76 -31.51
N GLY A 211 -58.57 16.47 -31.21
CA GLY A 211 -58.97 15.85 -29.94
C GLY A 211 -57.85 15.46 -28.96
N LEU A 212 -56.56 15.57 -29.32
CA LEU A 212 -55.47 15.00 -28.51
C LEU A 212 -54.22 15.90 -28.36
N LEU A 213 -54.38 17.22 -28.28
CA LEU A 213 -53.28 18.12 -27.89
C LEU A 213 -53.46 18.55 -26.43
N THR A 214 -53.11 17.66 -25.49
CA THR A 214 -52.74 18.09 -24.14
C THR A 214 -51.38 18.77 -24.20
N LYS A 215 -51.36 20.08 -23.92
CA LYS A 215 -50.19 20.93 -23.57
C LYS A 215 -48.81 20.25 -23.71
N SER A 216 -48.22 20.32 -24.89
CA SER A 216 -46.76 20.45 -25.01
C SER A 216 -46.50 21.88 -25.45
N THR A 217 -46.32 22.75 -24.46
CA THR A 217 -45.77 24.09 -24.67
C THR A 217 -44.35 23.89 -25.20
N ILE A 218 -44.16 24.06 -26.51
CA ILE A 218 -42.83 24.29 -27.07
C ILE A 218 -42.43 25.69 -26.59
N SER A 219 -41.81 25.76 -25.42
CA SER A 219 -41.21 26.97 -24.88
C SER A 219 -40.03 27.37 -25.76
N PHE A 220 -40.22 28.40 -26.57
CA PHE A 220 -39.17 29.00 -27.39
C PHE A 220 -38.45 30.07 -26.55
N SER A 221 -37.32 29.71 -25.95
CA SER A 221 -36.41 30.68 -25.33
C SER A 221 -35.54 31.27 -26.44
N VAL A 222 -35.85 32.50 -26.86
CA VAL A 222 -34.93 33.36 -27.60
C VAL A 222 -34.24 34.22 -26.56
N SER A 223 -33.00 33.89 -26.22
CA SER A 223 -32.12 34.84 -25.55
C SER A 223 -31.63 35.85 -26.59
N PRO A 224 -31.81 37.17 -26.38
CA PRO A 224 -31.23 38.18 -27.25
C PRO A 224 -29.71 38.24 -27.05
N PRO A 225 -28.92 38.63 -28.07
CA PRO A 225 -27.49 38.82 -27.95
C PRO A 225 -27.20 40.02 -27.03
N GLY A 226 -26.43 39.78 -25.97
CA GLY A 226 -25.90 40.83 -25.10
C GLY A 226 -24.76 41.60 -25.77
N PHE A 227 -24.78 42.91 -25.56
CA PHE A 227 -23.65 43.83 -25.78
C PHE A 227 -22.53 43.59 -24.77
#